data_AF-A0A8T1SBM9-F1
#
_entry.id   AF-A0A8T1SBM9-F1
#
_cell.length_a   1.000
_cell.length_b   1.000
_cell.length_c   1.000
_cell.angle_alpha   90.00
_cell.angle_beta   90.00
_cell.angle_gamma   90.00
#
_symmetry.space_group_name_H-M   'P 1'
#
loop_
_entity.id
_entity.type
_entity.pdbx_description
1 polymer ?
#
loop_
_entity_poly.entity_id
_entity_poly.type
_entity_poly.pdbx_seq_one_letter_code
_entity_poly.pdbx_strand_id
1 'polypeptide(L)'
;MEPNEIEESLEADEILGKVKVHTCIYNREVKGMVALCTYSKEADLDKVPKEVQVGGIPWTILGAEQSPTSVPESLEMDSLAQKLQALMVVEKRTREELILALGGAPTPTAPSLVGWAKELGITLKDALKPAYESAPYKQLRSFLGMSPVPSGEDDYETWRDVTVPLVQEWECSDAEKRKRVLESLKGPAI
;
A
#
# COMPACT_ATOMS: atom_id res chain seq x y z
N MET A 1 -6.63 -6.44 27.46
CA MET A 1 -7.06 -7.47 26.51
C MET A 1 -5.84 -7.85 25.72
N GLU A 2 -5.44 -9.12 25.84
CA GLU A 2 -4.19 -9.58 25.28
C GLU A 2 -4.38 -9.99 23.81
N PRO A 3 -3.38 -9.78 22.93
CA PRO A 3 -3.48 -10.17 21.52
C PRO A 3 -3.86 -11.65 21.33
N ASN A 4 -3.38 -12.52 22.23
CA ASN A 4 -3.63 -13.96 22.20
C ASN A 4 -5.11 -14.32 22.36
N GLU A 5 -5.88 -13.54 23.13
CA GLU A 5 -7.32 -13.77 23.33
C GLU A 5 -8.10 -13.51 22.03
N ILE A 6 -7.68 -12.50 21.26
CA ILE A 6 -8.27 -12.15 19.97
C ILE A 6 -7.94 -13.22 18.92
N GLU A 7 -6.70 -13.72 18.91
CA GLU A 7 -6.29 -14.81 18.02
C GLU A 7 -7.11 -16.07 18.29
N GLU A 8 -7.17 -16.53 19.55
CA GLU A 8 -7.90 -17.75 19.92
C GLU A 8 -9.39 -17.68 19.56
N SER A 9 -10.06 -16.56 19.84
CA SER A 9 -11.47 -16.38 19.51
C SER A 9 -11.75 -16.34 18.00
N LEU A 10 -10.83 -15.83 17.18
CA LEU A 10 -11.00 -15.78 15.72
C LEU A 10 -10.59 -17.09 15.04
N GLU A 11 -9.64 -17.84 15.62
CA GLU A 11 -9.25 -19.17 15.15
C GLU A 11 -10.33 -20.22 15.44
N ALA A 12 -11.11 -20.05 16.52
CA ALA A 12 -12.21 -20.93 16.89
C ALA A 12 -13.29 -21.08 15.81
N ASP A 13 -13.42 -20.10 14.91
CA ASP A 13 -14.39 -20.12 13.82
C ASP A 13 -13.95 -21.03 12.66
N GLU A 14 -12.68 -21.44 12.56
CA GLU A 14 -12.07 -22.20 11.44
C GLU A 14 -12.26 -21.61 10.02
N ILE A 15 -13.02 -20.52 9.88
CA ILE A 15 -13.27 -19.81 8.63
C ILE A 15 -12.01 -19.08 8.16
N LEU A 16 -11.32 -18.40 9.08
CA LEU A 16 -10.14 -17.57 8.81
C LEU A 16 -8.81 -18.37 8.88
N GLY A 17 -8.84 -19.59 9.41
CA GLY A 17 -7.63 -20.39 9.66
C GLY A 17 -6.81 -19.80 10.81
N LYS A 18 -5.48 -19.78 10.68
CA LYS A 18 -4.58 -19.22 11.69
C LYS A 18 -4.63 -17.70 11.65
N VAL A 19 -4.88 -17.04 12.78
CA VAL A 19 -5.02 -15.59 12.88
C VAL A 19 -3.85 -15.02 13.68
N LYS A 20 -3.29 -13.92 13.19
CA LYS A 20 -2.21 -13.21 13.89
C LYS A 20 -2.53 -11.74 14.04
N VAL A 21 -2.57 -11.25 15.28
CA VAL A 21 -2.78 -9.85 15.61
C VAL A 21 -1.47 -9.10 15.42
N HIS A 22 -1.50 -8.08 14.56
CA HIS A 22 -0.33 -7.24 14.26
C HIS A 22 -0.28 -6.00 15.13
N THR A 23 -1.44 -5.39 15.37
CA THR A 23 -1.56 -4.22 16.23
C THR A 23 -2.92 -4.19 16.90
N CYS A 24 -2.97 -3.58 18.08
CA CYS A 24 -4.19 -3.34 18.83
C CYS A 24 -4.11 -1.91 19.38
N ILE A 25 -4.98 -1.04 18.92
CA ILE A 25 -4.97 0.39 19.26
C ILE A 25 -6.36 0.86 19.70
N TYR A 26 -6.40 1.85 20.59
CA TYR A 26 -7.66 2.54 20.91
C TYR A 26 -7.93 3.64 19.89
N ASN A 27 -9.03 3.52 19.14
CA ASN A 27 -9.46 4.51 18.16
C ASN A 27 -10.54 5.41 18.77
N ARG A 28 -10.29 6.72 18.76
CA ARG A 28 -11.17 7.73 19.37
C ARG A 28 -12.45 7.99 18.57
N GLU A 29 -12.44 7.77 17.26
CA GLU A 29 -13.59 7.98 16.37
C GLU A 29 -14.66 6.93 16.62
N VAL A 30 -14.25 5.66 16.71
CA VAL A 30 -15.14 4.54 17.05
C VAL A 30 -15.30 4.34 18.56
N LYS A 31 -14.60 5.12 19.39
CA LYS A 31 -14.58 5.03 20.86
C LYS A 31 -14.37 3.60 21.37
N GLY A 32 -13.43 2.88 20.77
CA GLY A 32 -13.23 1.46 21.00
C GLY A 32 -11.84 0.97 20.61
N MET A 33 -11.55 -0.29 20.96
CA MET A 33 -10.32 -0.96 20.53
C MET A 33 -10.48 -1.46 19.10
N VAL A 34 -9.43 -1.32 18.30
CA VAL A 34 -9.35 -1.82 16.92
C VAL A 34 -8.09 -2.66 16.83
N ALA A 35 -8.23 -3.88 16.31
CA ALA A 35 -7.13 -4.80 16.08
C ALA A 35 -6.96 -5.04 14.58
N LEU A 36 -5.71 -4.98 14.10
CA LEU A 36 -5.37 -5.39 12.75
C LEU A 36 -4.87 -6.84 12.80
N CYS A 37 -5.51 -7.71 12.04
CA CYS A 37 -5.19 -9.14 12.02
C CYS A 37 -4.88 -9.59 10.60
N THR A 38 -3.94 -10.52 10.45
CA THR A 38 -3.78 -11.31 9.22
C THR A 38 -4.32 -12.70 9.46
N TYR A 39 -4.84 -13.35 8.42
CA TYR A 39 -5.38 -14.68 8.50
C TYR A 39 -4.81 -15.56 7.38
N SER A 40 -4.67 -16.87 7.63
CA SER A 40 -3.92 -17.76 6.73
C SER A 40 -4.74 -18.36 5.59
N LYS A 41 -6.08 -18.36 5.68
CA LYS A 41 -6.97 -19.03 4.74
C LYS A 41 -7.74 -18.02 3.92
N GLU A 42 -7.71 -18.12 2.60
CA GLU A 42 -8.48 -17.25 1.72
C GLU A 42 -9.98 -17.47 1.98
N ALA A 43 -10.56 -16.62 2.82
CA ALA A 43 -11.92 -16.70 3.29
C ALA A 43 -12.78 -15.70 2.53
N ASP A 44 -13.95 -16.17 2.11
CA ASP A 44 -15.00 -15.32 1.59
C ASP A 44 -15.50 -14.43 2.74
N LEU A 45 -15.24 -13.12 2.65
CA LEU A 45 -15.56 -12.13 3.68
C LEU A 45 -17.06 -12.07 3.98
N ASP A 46 -17.91 -12.51 3.04
CA ASP A 46 -19.36 -12.61 3.23
C ASP A 46 -19.76 -13.77 4.16
N LYS A 47 -18.88 -14.76 4.32
CA LYS A 47 -19.09 -15.93 5.21
C LYS A 47 -18.49 -15.71 6.59
N VAL A 48 -17.69 -14.68 6.80
CA VAL A 48 -17.10 -14.36 8.09
C VAL A 48 -18.18 -13.74 9.00
N PRO A 49 -18.33 -14.22 10.24
CA PRO A 49 -19.27 -13.62 11.17
C PRO A 49 -18.94 -12.15 11.41
N LYS A 50 -19.95 -11.30 11.28
CA LYS A 50 -19.81 -9.84 11.43
C LYS A 50 -19.53 -9.43 12.88
N GLU A 51 -19.85 -10.29 13.84
CA GLU A 51 -19.57 -10.10 15.26
C GLU A 51 -18.98 -11.38 15.87
N VAL A 52 -17.86 -11.24 16.59
CA VAL A 52 -17.22 -12.30 17.37
C VAL A 52 -17.17 -11.90 18.84
N GLN A 53 -17.30 -12.88 19.74
CA GLN A 53 -17.16 -12.65 21.17
C GLN A 53 -15.72 -12.93 21.59
N VAL A 54 -15.03 -11.91 22.08
CA VAL A 54 -13.65 -12.04 22.58
C VAL A 54 -13.63 -11.63 24.04
N GLY A 55 -13.32 -12.56 24.95
CA GLY A 55 -13.32 -12.30 26.39
C GLY A 55 -14.67 -11.79 26.94
N GLY A 56 -15.78 -12.12 26.27
CA GLY A 56 -17.14 -11.64 26.62
C GLY A 56 -17.49 -10.24 26.12
N ILE A 57 -16.63 -9.63 25.29
CA ILE A 57 -16.91 -8.36 24.61
C ILE A 57 -17.23 -8.65 23.14
N PRO A 58 -18.31 -8.07 22.58
CA PRO A 58 -18.61 -8.19 21.16
C PRO A 58 -17.64 -7.33 20.34
N TRP A 59 -16.96 -7.95 19.38
CA TRP A 59 -16.06 -7.31 18.42
C TRP A 59 -16.65 -7.42 17.02
N THR A 60 -16.68 -6.31 16.29
CA THR A 60 -17.12 -6.28 14.90
C THR A 60 -15.96 -6.62 13.97
N ILE A 61 -16.10 -7.67 13.17
CA ILE A 61 -15.10 -7.99 12.14
C ILE A 61 -15.41 -7.14 10.92
N LEU A 62 -14.53 -6.19 10.64
CA LEU A 62 -14.52 -5.46 9.38
C LEU A 62 -13.56 -6.19 8.45
N GLY A 63 -14.11 -6.84 7.44
CA GLY A 63 -13.30 -7.20 6.29
C GLY A 63 -12.69 -5.92 5.73
N ALA A 64 -11.36 -5.85 5.63
CA ALA A 64 -10.82 -5.04 4.57
C ALA A 64 -11.40 -5.68 3.30
N GLU A 65 -12.36 -5.02 2.66
CA GLU A 65 -12.71 -5.40 1.29
C GLU A 65 -11.37 -5.56 0.60
N GLN A 66 -11.09 -6.76 0.09
CA GLN A 66 -9.97 -6.89 -0.81
C GLN A 66 -10.27 -5.84 -1.87
N SER A 67 -9.54 -4.71 -1.83
CA SER A 67 -9.49 -3.82 -2.97
C SER A 67 -9.17 -4.75 -4.12
N PRO A 68 -10.07 -4.89 -5.11
CA PRO A 68 -9.99 -5.99 -6.04
C PRO A 68 -8.56 -6.11 -6.56
N THR A 69 -7.93 -7.23 -6.22
CA THR A 69 -6.68 -7.66 -6.81
C THR A 69 -6.86 -7.51 -8.31
N SER A 70 -6.03 -6.64 -8.90
CA SER A 70 -6.13 -6.23 -10.30
C SER A 70 -7.52 -5.74 -10.70
N VAL A 71 -7.85 -4.50 -10.35
CA VAL A 71 -8.67 -3.71 -11.27
C VAL A 71 -7.95 -3.77 -12.62
N PRO A 72 -8.56 -4.28 -13.71
CA PRO A 72 -7.99 -4.06 -15.02
C PRO A 72 -7.79 -2.56 -15.13
N GLU A 73 -6.59 -2.11 -15.51
CA GLU A 73 -6.18 -0.69 -15.64
C GLU A 73 -7.22 0.17 -16.40
N SER A 74 -8.18 -0.48 -17.08
CA SER A 74 -9.41 0.06 -17.66
C SER A 74 -10.49 0.57 -16.70
N LEU A 75 -10.79 -0.07 -15.54
CA LEU A 75 -11.94 0.34 -14.69
C LEU A 75 -11.58 1.50 -13.73
N GLU A 76 -10.32 1.61 -13.29
CA GLU A 76 -9.81 2.80 -12.58
C GLU A 76 -9.90 4.07 -13.47
N MET A 77 -9.72 3.89 -14.79
CA MET A 77 -9.75 4.97 -15.76
C MET A 77 -11.15 5.62 -15.86
N ASP A 78 -12.20 4.81 -15.75
CA ASP A 78 -13.59 5.28 -15.74
C ASP A 78 -13.92 6.01 -14.42
N SER A 79 -13.35 5.56 -13.30
CA SER A 79 -13.49 6.21 -11.99
C SER A 79 -12.86 7.61 -11.95
N LEU A 80 -11.67 7.78 -12.55
CA LEU A 80 -11.03 9.10 -12.62
C LEU A 80 -11.82 10.08 -13.50
N ALA A 81 -12.35 9.60 -14.62
CA ALA A 81 -13.23 10.38 -15.48
C ALA A 81 -14.50 10.83 -14.71
N GLN A 82 -15.13 9.93 -13.96
CA GLN A 82 -16.29 10.26 -13.12
C GLN A 82 -15.96 11.29 -12.03
N LYS A 83 -14.80 11.19 -11.38
CA LYS A 83 -14.35 12.15 -10.36
C LYS A 83 -14.07 13.53 -10.96
N LEU A 84 -13.43 13.61 -12.12
CA LEU A 84 -13.21 14.88 -12.83
C LEU A 84 -14.54 15.53 -13.22
N GLN A 85 -15.50 14.74 -13.70
CA GLN A 85 -16.84 15.23 -14.01
C GLN A 85 -17.55 15.78 -12.76
N ALA A 86 -17.50 15.05 -11.64
CA ALA A 86 -18.07 15.50 -10.38
C ALA A 86 -17.41 16.79 -9.89
N LEU A 87 -16.09 16.91 -10.00
CA LEU A 87 -15.33 18.08 -9.60
C LEU A 87 -15.70 19.31 -10.44
N MET A 88 -15.88 19.16 -11.76
CA MET A 88 -16.38 20.24 -12.62
C MET A 88 -17.75 20.75 -12.17
N VAL A 89 -18.65 19.85 -11.75
CA VAL A 89 -19.98 20.22 -11.23
C VAL A 89 -19.88 20.93 -9.88
N VAL A 90 -19.05 20.44 -8.97
CA VAL A 90 -18.87 21.01 -7.63
C VAL A 90 -18.21 22.39 -7.69
N GLU A 91 -17.13 22.52 -8.46
CA GLU A 91 -16.37 23.77 -8.57
C GLU A 91 -16.99 24.76 -9.56
N LYS A 92 -18.05 24.37 -10.28
CA LYS A 92 -18.67 25.15 -11.37
C LYS A 92 -17.65 25.62 -12.41
N ARG A 93 -16.59 24.83 -12.59
CA ARG A 93 -15.52 25.11 -13.54
C ARG A 93 -15.76 24.35 -14.83
N THR A 94 -15.45 25.00 -15.94
CA THR A 94 -15.45 24.31 -17.22
C THR A 94 -14.24 23.40 -17.32
N ARG A 95 -14.30 22.47 -18.28
CA ARG A 95 -13.22 21.54 -18.52
C ARG A 95 -11.93 22.27 -18.90
N GLU A 96 -12.07 23.33 -19.69
CA GLU A 96 -10.96 24.14 -20.19
C GLU A 96 -10.28 24.88 -19.05
N GLU A 97 -11.06 25.43 -18.12
CA GLU A 97 -10.55 26.06 -16.89
C GLU A 97 -9.80 25.06 -16.01
N LEU A 98 -10.30 23.83 -15.90
CA LEU A 98 -9.63 22.78 -15.14
C LEU A 98 -8.34 22.32 -15.82
N ILE A 99 -8.35 22.17 -17.15
CA ILE A 99 -7.15 21.84 -17.95
C ILE A 99 -6.08 22.91 -17.73
N LEU A 100 -6.44 24.19 -17.81
CA LEU A 100 -5.55 25.32 -17.55
C LEU A 100 -5.02 25.29 -16.11
N ALA A 101 -5.87 25.04 -15.11
CA ALA A 101 -5.48 24.99 -13.70
C ALA A 101 -4.49 23.85 -13.41
N LEU A 102 -4.60 22.74 -14.14
CA LEU A 102 -3.69 21.59 -14.06
C LEU A 102 -2.45 21.75 -14.95
N GLY A 103 -2.24 22.93 -15.55
CA GLY A 103 -1.08 23.22 -16.39
C GLY A 103 -1.14 22.63 -17.80
N GLY A 104 -2.29 22.10 -18.21
CA GLY A 104 -2.53 21.62 -19.57
C GLY A 104 -2.89 22.77 -20.53
N ALA A 105 -2.56 22.61 -21.81
CA ALA A 105 -2.96 23.55 -22.84
C ALA A 105 -4.39 23.24 -23.32
N PRO A 106 -5.34 24.20 -23.30
CA PRO A 106 -6.66 24.01 -23.89
C PRO A 106 -6.52 23.97 -25.41
N THR A 107 -6.44 22.77 -25.98
CA THR A 107 -6.41 22.55 -27.43
C THR A 107 -7.84 22.49 -28.00
N PRO A 108 -8.08 23.02 -29.22
CA PRO A 108 -9.40 23.00 -29.85
C PRO A 108 -9.91 21.58 -30.18
N THR A 109 -9.01 20.59 -30.19
CA THR A 109 -9.32 19.16 -30.28
C THR A 109 -9.19 18.52 -28.90
N ALA A 110 -9.97 19.00 -27.93
CA ALA A 110 -9.92 18.44 -26.60
C ALA A 110 -10.33 16.94 -26.66
N PRO A 111 -9.54 16.00 -26.12
CA PRO A 111 -9.87 14.55 -26.13
C PRO A 111 -11.22 14.30 -25.44
N SER A 112 -11.84 13.11 -25.51
CA SER A 112 -13.02 12.86 -24.66
C SER A 112 -12.67 13.03 -23.17
N LEU A 113 -13.66 13.18 -22.28
CA LEU A 113 -13.40 13.28 -20.83
C LEU A 113 -12.57 12.08 -20.33
N VAL A 114 -12.89 10.88 -20.81
CA VAL A 114 -12.14 9.63 -20.56
C VAL A 114 -10.73 9.69 -21.15
N GLY A 115 -10.56 10.22 -22.36
CA GLY A 115 -9.24 10.38 -22.98
C GLY A 115 -8.34 11.37 -22.22
N TRP A 116 -8.93 12.45 -21.70
CA TRP A 116 -8.21 13.40 -20.84
C TRP A 116 -7.87 12.82 -19.47
N ALA A 117 -8.83 12.12 -18.84
CA ALA A 117 -8.62 11.39 -17.61
C ALA A 117 -7.41 10.43 -17.74
N LYS A 118 -7.34 9.72 -18.87
CA LYS A 118 -6.22 8.84 -19.18
C LYS A 118 -4.88 9.55 -19.29
N GLU A 119 -4.83 10.64 -20.04
CA GLU A 119 -3.60 11.43 -20.19
C GLU A 119 -3.13 12.00 -18.84
N LEU A 120 -4.05 12.52 -18.03
CA LEU A 120 -3.76 13.00 -16.68
C LEU A 120 -3.26 11.87 -15.78
N GLY A 121 -3.89 10.70 -15.83
CA GLY A 121 -3.47 9.54 -15.05
C GLY A 121 -2.05 9.11 -15.38
N ILE A 122 -1.68 9.06 -16.65
CA ILE A 122 -0.32 8.76 -17.11
C ILE A 122 0.66 9.84 -16.65
N THR A 123 0.32 11.11 -16.87
CA THR A 123 1.17 12.25 -16.50
C THR A 123 1.44 12.29 -15.00
N LEU A 124 0.41 12.07 -14.16
CA LEU A 124 0.55 12.02 -12.71
C LEU A 124 1.39 10.82 -12.28
N LYS A 125 1.18 9.64 -12.87
CA LYS A 125 1.99 8.44 -12.62
C LYS A 125 3.46 8.70 -12.90
N ASP A 126 3.79 9.32 -14.02
CA ASP A 126 5.17 9.63 -14.40
C ASP A 126 5.78 10.74 -13.52
N ALA A 127 5.00 11.77 -13.15
CA ALA A 127 5.45 12.84 -12.28
C ALA A 127 5.69 12.38 -10.84
N LEU A 128 4.87 11.44 -10.35
CA LEU A 128 4.97 10.88 -8.99
C LEU A 128 5.93 9.70 -8.91
N LYS A 129 6.30 9.09 -10.04
CA LYS A 129 7.24 7.96 -10.11
C LYS A 129 8.53 8.23 -9.31
N PRO A 130 9.24 9.37 -9.46
CA PRO A 130 10.44 9.63 -8.69
C PRO A 130 10.16 9.74 -7.19
N ALA A 131 9.02 10.31 -6.78
CA ALA A 131 8.68 10.46 -5.36
C ALA A 131 8.37 9.11 -4.70
N TYR A 132 7.70 8.19 -5.42
CA TYR A 132 7.45 6.83 -4.96
C TYR A 132 8.73 5.98 -4.96
N GLU A 133 9.58 6.17 -5.97
CA GLU A 133 10.81 5.41 -6.15
C GLU A 133 11.93 5.86 -5.21
N SER A 134 12.02 7.16 -4.91
CA SER A 134 13.04 7.77 -4.04
C SER A 134 12.58 7.96 -2.60
N ALA A 135 11.42 7.42 -2.22
CA ALA A 135 10.88 7.61 -0.89
C ALA A 135 11.91 7.12 0.16
N PRO A 136 12.29 7.94 1.15
CA PRO A 136 13.43 7.67 2.02
C PRO A 136 13.28 6.40 2.86
N TYR A 137 12.04 5.91 3.08
CA TYR A 137 11.80 4.63 3.75
C TYR A 137 12.14 3.40 2.88
N LYS A 138 12.32 3.58 1.57
CA LYS A 138 12.73 2.54 0.60
C LYS A 138 14.23 2.56 0.30
N GLN A 139 15.02 3.38 0.98
CA GLN A 139 16.47 3.39 0.80
C GLN A 139 17.12 2.33 1.70
N LEU A 140 17.88 1.42 1.08
CA LEU A 140 18.64 0.43 1.84
C LEU A 140 19.88 1.06 2.47
N ARG A 141 20.22 0.59 3.68
CA ARG A 141 21.50 0.89 4.33
C ARG A 141 22.64 0.32 3.48
N SER A 142 23.74 1.05 3.36
CA SER A 142 24.90 0.56 2.61
C SER A 142 25.60 -0.61 3.31
N PHE A 143 26.09 -1.58 2.54
CA PHE A 143 26.86 -2.74 3.04
C PHE A 143 28.22 -2.82 2.36
N LEU A 144 29.30 -2.90 3.16
CA LEU A 144 30.68 -2.90 2.64
C LEU A 144 31.27 -4.30 2.39
N GLY A 145 30.73 -5.35 3.03
CA GLY A 145 31.23 -6.73 2.86
C GLY A 145 32.68 -6.94 3.32
N MET A 146 33.18 -6.12 4.25
CA MET A 146 34.54 -6.23 4.76
C MET A 146 34.66 -7.32 5.83
N SER A 147 35.76 -8.10 5.77
CA SER A 147 36.13 -9.07 6.80
C SER A 147 37.56 -8.81 7.26
N PRO A 148 37.80 -8.50 8.56
CA PRO A 148 36.82 -8.40 9.64
C PRO A 148 35.95 -7.13 9.52
N VAL A 149 34.74 -7.18 10.08
CA VAL A 149 33.77 -6.05 10.06
C VAL A 149 34.33 -4.86 10.86
N PRO A 150 34.46 -3.67 10.26
CA PRO A 150 34.89 -2.46 10.97
C PRO A 150 33.94 -2.08 12.11
N SER A 151 34.47 -1.44 13.16
CA SER A 151 33.63 -0.95 14.26
C SER A 151 32.60 0.07 13.76
N GLY A 152 31.32 -0.23 13.92
CA GLY A 152 30.20 0.62 13.49
C GLY A 152 29.52 0.19 12.19
N GLU A 153 29.99 -0.88 11.55
CA GLU A 153 29.34 -1.50 10.40
C GLU A 153 28.58 -2.77 10.80
N ASP A 154 27.51 -3.08 10.06
CA ASP A 154 26.77 -4.32 10.24
C ASP A 154 27.48 -5.48 9.52
N ASP A 155 27.48 -6.66 10.14
CA ASP A 155 27.82 -7.90 9.45
C ASP A 155 26.74 -8.27 8.40
N TYR A 156 27.03 -9.28 7.59
CA TYR A 156 26.13 -9.73 6.53
C TYR A 156 24.76 -10.19 7.05
N GLU A 157 24.72 -10.92 8.17
CA GLU A 157 23.46 -11.45 8.72
C GLU A 157 22.58 -10.30 9.20
N THR A 158 23.15 -9.36 9.96
CA THR A 158 22.46 -8.18 10.47
C THR A 158 21.93 -7.30 9.34
N TRP A 159 22.75 -7.03 8.32
CA TRP A 159 22.31 -6.24 7.16
C TRP A 159 21.20 -6.96 6.37
N ARG A 160 21.32 -8.28 6.18
CA ARG A 160 20.33 -9.10 5.45
C ARG A 160 18.98 -9.10 6.18
N ASP A 161 18.98 -9.30 7.49
CA ASP A 161 17.77 -9.39 8.30
C ASP A 161 16.94 -8.10 8.27
N VAL A 162 17.60 -6.94 8.08
CA VAL A 162 16.92 -5.66 7.88
C VAL A 162 16.50 -5.47 6.42
N THR A 163 17.38 -5.81 5.47
CA THR A 163 17.21 -5.50 4.04
C THR A 163 16.15 -6.36 3.36
N VAL A 164 16.10 -7.66 3.64
CA VAL A 164 15.19 -8.58 2.94
C VAL A 164 13.72 -8.21 3.14
N PRO A 165 13.24 -7.93 4.37
CA PRO A 165 11.86 -7.48 4.58
C PRO A 165 11.53 -6.19 3.83
N LEU A 166 12.44 -5.20 3.84
CA LEU A 166 12.26 -3.92 3.12
C LEU A 166 12.11 -4.14 1.62
N VAL A 167 12.91 -5.02 1.02
CA VAL A 167 12.84 -5.33 -0.42
C VAL A 167 11.56 -6.10 -0.78
N GLN A 168 11.03 -6.91 0.14
CA GLN A 168 9.76 -7.61 -0.06
C GLN A 168 8.58 -6.63 -0.11
N GLU A 169 8.61 -5.56 0.69
CA GLU A 169 7.55 -4.54 0.74
C GLU A 169 7.51 -3.63 -0.51
N TRP A 170 8.58 -3.55 -1.30
CA TRP A 170 8.59 -2.70 -2.50
C TRP A 170 7.66 -3.24 -3.59
N GLU A 171 6.77 -2.40 -4.10
CA GLU A 171 5.85 -2.73 -5.22
C GLU A 171 6.46 -2.39 -6.60
N CYS A 172 7.78 -2.46 -6.76
CA CYS A 172 8.47 -2.28 -8.03
C CYS A 172 8.89 -3.61 -8.67
N SER A 173 9.34 -3.59 -9.92
CA SER A 173 9.77 -4.80 -10.64
C SER A 173 11.01 -5.43 -10.02
N ASP A 174 11.17 -6.75 -10.18
CA ASP A 174 12.36 -7.48 -9.71
C ASP A 174 13.68 -6.91 -10.24
N ALA A 175 13.68 -6.40 -11.48
CA ALA A 175 14.83 -5.74 -12.07
C ALA A 175 15.23 -4.48 -11.28
N GLU A 176 14.24 -3.69 -10.87
CA GLU A 176 14.44 -2.49 -10.07
C GLU A 176 14.83 -2.83 -8.62
N LYS A 177 14.23 -3.87 -8.02
CA LYS A 177 14.65 -4.40 -6.71
C LYS A 177 16.12 -4.79 -6.72
N ARG A 178 16.54 -5.59 -7.72
CA ARG A 178 17.94 -6.02 -7.90
C ARG A 178 18.88 -4.83 -8.06
N LYS A 179 18.51 -3.86 -8.89
CA LYS A 179 19.30 -2.64 -9.10
C LYS A 179 19.55 -1.90 -7.79
N ARG A 180 18.50 -1.65 -7.00
CA ARG A 180 18.61 -0.93 -5.72
C ARG A 180 19.40 -1.68 -4.66
N VAL A 181 19.27 -3.00 -4.61
CA VAL A 181 20.13 -3.85 -3.76
C VAL A 181 21.59 -3.65 -4.17
N LEU A 182 21.89 -3.72 -5.47
CA LEU A 182 23.25 -3.50 -5.98
C LEU A 182 23.80 -2.11 -5.63
N GLU A 183 22.96 -1.06 -5.72
CA GLU A 183 23.33 0.32 -5.36
C GLU A 183 23.66 0.50 -3.88
N SER A 184 23.08 -0.34 -3.01
CA SER A 184 23.36 -0.36 -1.57
C SER A 184 24.68 -1.06 -1.23
N LEU A 185 25.16 -1.96 -2.08
CA LEU A 185 26.46 -2.60 -1.91
C LEU A 185 27.57 -1.59 -2.22
N LYS A 186 28.64 -1.64 -1.44
CA LYS A 186 29.82 -0.79 -1.56
C LYS A 186 31.08 -1.62 -1.32
N GLY A 187 32.21 -1.16 -1.84
CA GLY A 187 33.50 -1.79 -1.57
C GLY A 187 33.55 -3.26 -2.03
N PRO A 188 34.14 -4.17 -1.22
CA PRO A 188 34.23 -5.60 -1.52
C PRO A 188 32.89 -6.34 -1.70
N ALA A 189 31.76 -5.73 -1.32
CA ALA A 189 30.43 -6.33 -1.49
C ALA A 189 29.85 -6.22 -2.91
N ILE A 190 30.44 -5.41 -3.80
CA ILE A 190 29.97 -5.22 -5.18
C ILE A 190 30.46 -6.34 -6.10
#